data_AF-B5I5X7-F1
#
_entry.id   AF-B5I5X7-F1
#
_cell.length_a   1.000
_cell.length_b   1.000
_cell.length_c   1.000
_cell.angle_alpha   90.00
_cell.angle_beta   90.00
_cell.angle_gamma   90.00
#
_symmetry.space_group_name_H-M   'P 1'
#
loop_
_entity.id
_entity.type
_entity.pdbx_description
1 polymer ?
#
loop_
_entity_poly.entity_id
_entity_poly.type
_entity_poly.pdbx_seq_one_letter_code
_entity_poly.pdbx_strand_id
1 'polypeptide(L)'
;MNAALGDAAWPAGLIRNSDQVLMECYAPLFSPVKNNVWATDLIAYDNLTSYVSFSYWAQQMLTSRLGETVLPATARALPGLATVATRSGKRLYLAVVNYGTEKVEVPVKLQGLAKGVKRSATVTVLERTLT
;
A
#
# COMPACT_ATOMS: atom_id res chain seq x y z
N MET A 1 5.61 -12.86 -0.69
CA MET A 1 5.55 -11.77 0.30
C MET A 1 6.62 -10.72 0.07
N ASN A 2 7.91 -11.07 -0.03
CA ASN A 2 9.00 -10.07 -0.14
C ASN A 2 8.81 -9.06 -1.27
N ALA A 3 8.38 -9.49 -2.46
CA ALA A 3 8.07 -8.59 -3.58
C ALA A 3 6.94 -7.59 -3.25
N ALA A 4 5.89 -8.03 -2.55
CA ALA A 4 4.73 -7.21 -2.22
C ALA A 4 5.05 -6.04 -1.28
N LEU A 5 6.07 -6.18 -0.43
CA LEU A 5 6.53 -5.07 0.44
C LEU A 5 7.16 -3.95 -0.40
N GLY A 6 7.96 -4.30 -1.40
CA GLY A 6 8.50 -3.34 -2.37
C GLY A 6 7.38 -2.74 -3.24
N ASP A 7 6.49 -3.58 -3.74
CA ASP A 7 5.33 -3.19 -4.56
C ASP A 7 4.31 -2.34 -3.79
N ALA A 8 4.37 -2.29 -2.46
CA ALA A 8 3.60 -1.36 -1.63
C ALA A 8 4.39 -0.09 -1.30
N ALA A 9 5.67 -0.22 -0.94
CA ALA A 9 6.51 0.90 -0.55
C ALA A 9 6.74 1.87 -1.71
N TRP A 10 6.87 1.35 -2.94
CA TRP A 10 7.09 2.15 -4.12
C TRP A 10 5.88 3.05 -4.48
N PRO A 11 4.65 2.52 -4.67
CA PRO A 11 3.48 3.38 -4.90
C PRO A 11 3.16 4.32 -3.75
N ALA A 12 3.46 3.97 -2.49
CA ALA A 12 3.33 4.92 -1.38
C ALA A 12 4.22 6.18 -1.60
N GLY A 13 5.42 5.98 -2.16
CA GLY A 13 6.28 7.06 -2.62
C GLY A 13 5.70 7.83 -3.80
N LEU A 14 5.13 7.14 -4.79
CA LEU A 14 4.50 7.79 -5.96
C LEU A 14 3.31 8.66 -5.55
N ILE A 15 2.40 8.13 -4.72
CA ILE A 15 1.25 8.87 -4.19
C ILE A 15 1.71 10.13 -3.45
N ARG A 16 2.78 10.03 -2.63
CA ARG A 16 3.32 11.19 -1.91
C ARG A 16 3.85 12.28 -2.84
N ASN A 17 4.29 11.93 -4.05
CA ASN A 17 4.81 12.83 -5.08
C ASN A 17 3.84 12.96 -6.27
N SER A 18 2.54 12.79 -6.03
CA SER A 18 1.49 12.82 -7.07
C SER A 18 1.24 14.22 -7.63
N ASP A 19 1.92 15.24 -7.11
CA ASP A 19 2.04 16.55 -7.74
C ASP A 19 2.86 16.50 -9.04
N GLN A 20 3.76 15.51 -9.18
CA GLN A 20 4.57 15.28 -10.39
C GLN A 20 4.24 13.95 -11.08
N VAL A 21 3.91 12.90 -10.31
CA VAL A 21 3.62 11.57 -10.84
C VAL A 21 2.10 11.39 -10.94
N LEU A 22 1.58 11.49 -12.17
CA LEU A 22 0.14 11.49 -12.39
C LEU A 22 -0.48 10.09 -12.44
N MET A 23 0.28 9.06 -12.83
CA MET A 23 -0.21 7.70 -13.03
C MET A 23 0.89 6.67 -12.75
N GLU A 24 0.51 5.53 -12.16
CA GLU A 24 1.30 4.31 -12.14
C GLU A 24 0.53 3.12 -12.69
N CYS A 25 1.25 2.12 -13.20
CA CYS A 25 0.67 0.83 -13.58
C CYS A 25 1.61 -0.30 -13.17
N TYR A 26 1.03 -1.42 -12.72
CA TYR A 26 1.78 -2.65 -12.51
C TYR A 26 1.84 -3.43 -13.82
N ALA A 27 3.00 -4.03 -14.12
CA ALA A 27 3.14 -4.94 -15.24
C ALA A 27 4.00 -6.16 -14.86
N PRO A 28 3.65 -7.36 -15.37
CA PRO A 28 2.45 -7.67 -16.17
C PRO A 28 1.20 -7.91 -15.29
N LEU A 29 0.01 -7.65 -15.87
CA LEU A 29 -1.26 -7.77 -15.13
C LEU A 29 -1.75 -9.21 -15.04
N PHE A 30 -1.74 -9.92 -16.17
CA PHE A 30 -2.37 -11.24 -16.32
C PHE A 30 -1.36 -12.30 -16.73
N SER A 31 -1.46 -13.48 -16.11
CA SER A 31 -0.57 -14.60 -16.35
C SER A 31 -1.34 -15.92 -16.51
N PRO A 32 -1.28 -16.57 -17.69
CA PRO A 32 -1.87 -17.89 -17.86
C PRO A 32 -1.01 -18.92 -17.09
N VAL A 33 -1.61 -19.65 -16.14
CA VAL A 33 -0.86 -20.57 -15.26
C VAL A 33 -0.08 -21.65 -16.01
N LYS A 34 -0.57 -22.05 -17.20
CA LYS A 34 0.06 -23.10 -18.01
C LYS A 34 1.22 -22.61 -18.87
N ASN A 35 1.37 -21.30 -19.07
CA ASN A 35 2.39 -20.72 -19.94
C ASN A 35 2.87 -19.37 -19.41
N ASN A 36 3.20 -19.33 -18.12
CA ASN A 36 3.78 -18.14 -17.52
C ASN A 36 5.23 -17.95 -18.01
N VAL A 37 5.55 -16.74 -18.45
CA VAL A 37 6.88 -16.35 -18.94
C VAL A 37 7.57 -15.31 -18.05
N TRP A 38 6.88 -14.77 -17.04
CA TRP A 38 7.43 -13.84 -16.06
C TRP A 38 7.46 -14.45 -14.65
N ALA A 39 8.42 -14.02 -13.85
CA ALA A 39 8.55 -14.51 -12.46
C ALA A 39 7.38 -14.02 -11.57
N THR A 40 6.77 -12.89 -11.91
CA THR A 40 5.75 -12.23 -11.08
C THR A 40 4.72 -11.51 -11.95
N ASP A 41 3.44 -11.73 -11.64
CA ASP A 41 2.28 -11.06 -12.24
C ASP A 41 1.24 -10.78 -11.15
N LEU A 42 0.28 -9.89 -11.40
CA LEU A 42 -0.78 -9.61 -10.39
C LEU A 42 -1.84 -10.69 -10.32
N ILE A 43 -2.34 -11.15 -11.47
CA ILE A 43 -3.49 -12.04 -11.56
C ILE A 43 -3.13 -13.22 -12.44
N ALA A 44 -3.11 -14.41 -11.85
CA ALA A 44 -2.90 -15.66 -12.55
C ALA A 44 -4.25 -16.36 -12.79
N TYR A 45 -4.42 -16.99 -13.94
CA TYR A 45 -5.70 -17.59 -14.33
C TYR A 45 -5.55 -18.88 -15.16
N ASP A 46 -6.59 -19.71 -15.12
CA ASP A 46 -6.83 -20.81 -16.03
C ASP A 46 -8.24 -20.71 -16.65
N ASN A 47 -8.73 -21.79 -17.28
CA ASN A 47 -10.01 -21.79 -17.96
C ASN A 47 -11.23 -21.67 -17.03
N LEU A 48 -11.07 -21.91 -15.72
CA LEU A 48 -12.17 -21.99 -14.75
C LEU A 48 -11.99 -21.07 -13.54
N THR A 49 -10.76 -20.69 -13.22
CA THR A 49 -10.40 -20.02 -11.96
C THR A 49 -9.29 -18.99 -12.14
N SER A 50 -9.17 -18.10 -11.14
CA SER A 50 -8.08 -17.14 -11.04
C SER A 50 -7.64 -16.98 -9.59
N TYR A 51 -6.37 -16.68 -9.39
CA TYR A 51 -5.83 -16.26 -8.10
C TYR A 51 -4.98 -15.01 -8.26
N VAL A 52 -4.80 -14.28 -7.17
CA VAL A 52 -4.10 -13.00 -7.15
C VAL A 52 -2.85 -13.09 -6.29
N SER A 53 -1.81 -12.36 -6.67
CA SER A 53 -0.54 -12.34 -5.94
C SER A 53 -0.62 -11.47 -4.68
N PHE A 54 0.37 -11.57 -3.79
CA PHE A 54 0.47 -10.65 -2.66
C PHE A 54 0.62 -9.19 -3.11
N SER A 55 1.27 -8.96 -4.25
CA SER A 55 1.42 -7.64 -4.85
C SER A 55 0.08 -7.06 -5.31
N TYR A 56 -0.87 -7.91 -5.74
CA TYR A 56 -2.23 -7.48 -6.03
C TYR A 56 -2.91 -6.93 -4.78
N TRP A 57 -2.82 -7.65 -3.66
CA TRP A 57 -3.41 -7.19 -2.40
C TRP A 57 -2.75 -5.91 -1.89
N ALA A 58 -1.43 -5.76 -2.05
CA ALA A 58 -0.72 -4.51 -1.75
C ALA A 58 -1.28 -3.33 -2.56
N GLN A 59 -1.40 -3.50 -3.89
CA GLN A 59 -1.97 -2.50 -4.79
C GLN A 59 -3.42 -2.18 -4.42
N GLN A 60 -4.24 -3.19 -4.18
CA GLN A 60 -5.64 -3.02 -3.81
C GLN A 60 -5.79 -2.28 -2.47
N MET A 61 -4.97 -2.60 -1.46
CA MET A 61 -5.03 -1.94 -0.16
C MET A 61 -4.68 -0.45 -0.24
N LEU A 62 -3.69 -0.08 -1.05
CA LEU A 62 -3.30 1.32 -1.25
C LEU A 62 -4.35 2.10 -2.05
N THR A 63 -4.84 1.51 -3.14
CA THR A 63 -5.74 2.19 -4.09
C THR A 63 -7.20 2.25 -3.62
N SER A 64 -7.70 1.23 -2.92
CA SER A 64 -9.09 1.23 -2.39
C SER A 64 -9.30 2.16 -1.20
N ARG A 65 -8.22 2.66 -0.58
CA ARG A 65 -8.23 3.54 0.59
C ARG A 65 -7.33 4.75 0.37
N LEU A 66 -7.44 5.34 -0.82
CA LEU A 66 -6.71 6.52 -1.24
C LEU A 66 -7.62 7.76 -1.16
N GLY A 67 -7.14 8.83 -0.52
CA GLY A 67 -7.80 10.13 -0.50
C GLY A 67 -7.38 11.04 -1.65
N GLU A 68 -8.17 12.08 -1.93
CA GLU A 68 -7.90 13.04 -3.01
C GLU A 68 -6.77 14.05 -2.66
N THR A 69 -6.44 14.21 -1.38
CA THR A 69 -5.42 15.17 -0.93
C THR A 69 -4.31 14.45 -0.19
N VAL A 70 -3.07 14.60 -0.64
CA VAL A 70 -1.88 14.17 0.10
C VAL A 70 -1.64 15.12 1.28
N LEU A 71 -1.45 14.57 2.47
CA LEU A 71 -1.21 15.34 3.68
C LEU A 71 0.29 15.51 3.96
N PRO A 72 0.73 16.68 4.44
CA PRO A 72 2.09 16.85 4.93
C PRO A 72 2.39 15.88 6.07
N ALA A 73 3.53 15.19 5.97
CA ALA A 73 4.04 14.31 7.02
C ALA A 73 5.54 14.56 7.22
N THR A 74 5.98 14.52 8.49
CA THR A 74 7.39 14.60 8.87
C THR A 74 8.13 13.28 8.64
N ALA A 75 7.39 12.16 8.62
CA ALA A 75 7.92 10.84 8.29
C ALA A 75 8.33 10.80 6.81
N ARG A 76 9.60 11.11 6.52
CA ARG A 76 10.22 11.01 5.20
C ARG A 76 11.49 10.18 5.31
N ALA A 77 11.69 9.29 4.34
CA ALA A 77 12.89 8.43 4.24
C ALA A 77 13.23 7.68 5.55
N LEU A 78 12.22 7.11 6.21
CA LEU A 78 12.44 6.29 7.40
C LEU A 78 13.11 4.96 6.98
N PRO A 79 14.24 4.55 7.60
CA PRO A 79 14.86 3.27 7.29
C PRO A 79 13.88 2.11 7.52
N GLY A 80 13.66 1.27 6.51
CA GLY A 80 12.77 0.11 6.59
C GLY A 80 11.27 0.44 6.54
N LEU A 81 10.87 1.70 6.42
CA LEU A 81 9.48 2.14 6.49
C LEU A 81 9.12 3.12 5.38
N ALA A 82 8.05 2.80 4.64
CA ALA A 82 7.40 3.73 3.72
C ALA A 82 6.03 4.13 4.28
N THR A 83 5.70 5.41 4.19
CA THR A 83 4.43 5.94 4.68
C THR A 83 3.87 6.98 3.73
N VAL A 84 2.54 7.01 3.63
CA VAL A 84 1.81 8.08 2.97
C VAL A 84 0.49 8.31 3.69
N ALA A 85 0.15 9.58 3.90
CA ALA A 85 -1.10 10.00 4.50
C ALA A 85 -1.92 10.78 3.47
N THR A 86 -3.17 10.41 3.28
CA THR A 86 -4.10 11.08 2.38
C THR A 86 -5.44 11.36 3.06
N ARG A 87 -6.22 12.28 2.50
CA ARG A 87 -7.53 12.68 3.00
C ARG A 87 -8.55 12.69 1.87
N SER A 88 -9.72 12.14 2.13
CA SER A 88 -10.94 12.37 1.33
C SER A 88 -12.03 12.86 2.28
N GLY A 89 -12.51 14.09 2.06
CA GLY A 89 -13.47 14.76 2.94
C GLY A 89 -13.06 14.71 4.43
N LYS A 90 -13.87 14.00 5.24
CA LYS A 90 -13.68 13.84 6.70
C LYS A 90 -12.90 12.57 7.09
N ARG A 91 -12.39 11.80 6.13
CA ARG A 91 -11.65 10.56 6.36
C ARG A 91 -10.16 10.77 6.12
N LEU A 92 -9.36 10.21 7.01
CA LEU A 92 -7.91 10.16 6.91
C LEU A 92 -7.50 8.72 6.62
N TYR A 93 -6.59 8.56 5.68
CA TYR A 93 -5.98 7.29 5.34
C TYR A 93 -4.48 7.39 5.61
N LEU A 94 -3.95 6.43 6.36
CA LEU A 94 -2.52 6.31 6.62
C LEU A 94 -2.10 4.92 6.16
N ALA A 95 -1.28 4.88 5.13
CA ALA A 95 -0.60 3.66 4.72
C ALA A 95 0.78 3.62 5.38
N VAL A 96 1.12 2.47 5.96
CA VAL A 96 2.42 2.17 6.55
C VAL A 96 2.89 0.84 5.99
N VAL A 97 4.05 0.83 5.37
CA VAL A 97 4.69 -0.36 4.82
C VAL A 97 6.00 -0.57 5.58
N ASN A 98 6.05 -1.63 6.38
CA ASN A 98 7.30 -2.10 6.97
C ASN A 98 7.95 -3.09 6.00
N TYR A 99 8.98 -2.64 5.29
CA TYR A 99 9.77 -3.46 4.38
C TYR A 99 11.09 -3.93 5.01
N GLY A 100 11.29 -3.64 6.30
CA GLY A 100 12.37 -4.23 7.09
C GLY A 100 12.09 -5.67 7.49
N THR A 101 13.07 -6.30 8.12
CA THR A 101 12.97 -7.69 8.61
C THR A 101 12.42 -7.79 10.02
N GLU A 102 12.41 -6.67 10.76
CA GLU A 102 12.02 -6.61 12.17
C GLU A 102 10.70 -5.87 12.34
N LYS A 103 9.97 -6.22 13.41
CA LYS A 103 8.81 -5.43 13.84
C LYS A 103 9.26 -4.06 14.35
N VAL A 104 8.59 -3.01 13.89
CA VAL A 104 8.88 -1.63 14.32
C VAL A 104 7.66 -1.01 14.97
N GLU A 105 7.84 -0.43 16.15
CA GLU A 105 6.83 0.42 16.80
C GLU A 105 7.00 1.87 16.32
N VAL A 106 5.94 2.41 15.72
CA VAL A 106 5.97 3.77 15.15
C VAL A 106 4.91 4.63 15.83
N PRO A 107 5.29 5.65 16.62
CA PRO A 107 4.33 6.56 17.20
C PRO A 107 3.71 7.45 16.13
N VAL A 108 2.39 7.38 15.97
CA VAL A 108 1.63 8.22 15.03
C VAL A 108 1.01 9.40 15.78
N LYS A 109 1.43 10.62 15.42
CA LYS A 109 0.87 11.87 15.96
C LYS A 109 0.12 12.62 14.86
N LEU A 110 -1.19 12.76 15.03
CA LEU A 110 -2.04 13.56 14.14
C LEU A 110 -2.21 14.96 14.73
N GLN A 111 -1.80 15.98 13.99
CA GLN A 111 -1.89 17.39 14.39
C GLN A 111 -2.96 18.11 13.58
N GLY A 112 -3.52 19.19 14.13
CA GLY A 112 -4.52 20.01 13.43
C GLY A 112 -5.89 19.34 13.28
N LEU A 113 -6.19 18.31 14.07
CA LEU A 113 -7.50 17.66 14.07
C LEU A 113 -8.58 18.60 14.63
N ALA A 114 -9.71 18.69 13.93
CA ALA A 114 -10.88 19.42 14.43
C ALA A 114 -11.44 18.77 15.71
N LYS A 115 -12.20 19.55 16.50
CA LYS A 115 -12.92 19.01 17.66
C LYS A 115 -13.92 17.92 17.20
N GLY A 116 -14.01 16.84 17.97
CA GLY A 116 -14.96 15.75 17.71
C GLY A 116 -14.49 14.70 16.68
N VAL A 117 -13.23 14.73 16.23
CA VAL A 117 -12.67 13.63 15.43
C VAL A 117 -12.66 12.35 16.26
N LYS A 118 -13.19 11.27 15.69
CA LYS A 118 -13.18 9.94 16.31
C LYS A 118 -11.74 9.52 16.60
N ARG A 119 -11.49 9.05 17.82
CA ARG A 119 -10.17 8.55 18.26
C ARG A 119 -9.95 7.06 17.97
N SER A 120 -10.89 6.43 17.27
CA SER A 120 -10.77 5.06 16.78
C SER A 120 -10.46 5.05 15.29
N ALA A 121 -9.70 4.05 14.87
CA ALA A 121 -9.37 3.79 13.48
C ALA A 121 -9.57 2.31 13.17
N THR A 122 -9.84 2.00 11.90
CA THR A 122 -9.84 0.63 11.40
C THR A 122 -8.49 0.35 10.76
N VAL A 123 -7.84 -0.72 11.20
CA VAL A 123 -6.56 -1.17 10.64
C VAL A 123 -6.81 -2.45 9.83
N THR A 124 -6.27 -2.50 8.63
CA THR A 124 -6.25 -3.70 7.79
C THR A 124 -4.78 -3.99 7.49
N VAL A 125 -4.36 -5.22 7.77
CA VAL A 125 -2.95 -5.63 7.72
C VAL A 125 -2.81 -6.74 6.68
N LEU A 126 -1.84 -6.58 5.77
CA LEU A 126 -1.34 -7.65 4.91
C LEU A 126 0.01 -8.08 5.47
N GLU A 127 0.03 -9.25 6.09
CA GLU A 127 1.24 -9.84 6.66
C GLU A 127 1.30 -11.34 6.35
N ARG A 128 2.49 -11.92 6.46
CA ARG A 128 2.65 -13.37 6.43
C ARG A 128 2.54 -13.87 7.87
N THR A 129 1.55 -14.72 8.14
CA THR A 129 1.53 -15.48 9.39
C THR A 129 2.64 -16.53 9.35
N LEU A 130 3.55 -16.50 10.32
CA LEU A 130 4.49 -17.60 10.55
C LEU A 130 3.69 -18.71 11.25
N THR A 131 3.36 -19.76 10.49
CA THR A 131 2.95 -21.06 11.05
C THR A 131 4.17 -21.91 11.32
#